data_AF-A0ABD6MLQ5-F1
#
_entry.id   AF-A0ABD6MLQ5-F1
#
_cell.length_a   1.000
_cell.length_b   1.000
_cell.length_c   1.000
_cell.angle_alpha   90.00
_cell.angle_beta   90.00
_cell.angle_gamma   90.00
#
_symmetry.space_group_name_H-M   'P 1'
#
loop_
_entity.id
_entity.type
_entity.pdbx_description
1 polymer ?
#
loop_
_entity_poly.entity_id
_entity_poly.type
_entity_poly.pdbx_seq_one_letter_code
_entity_poly.pdbx_strand_id
1 'polypeptide(L)'
;MTTAATRGDRRISPVFLGIAAVTAVAGWAVWTGFADATGFAVFLFVTGAWIVSLCLHEYAHARTALHSGDLSVGAKGYLTLNPLKYTHALLSIVLPVLFVIMGGIGLPGGAVYIERGRIHGRWKHSLISAAGPLTNVAFAIICTAPFWLDALDGVPRAFQYALAFLAMLQVTAAILNSLPIPGLDGYGVIEPWLSYKVRRQVEPIAPFGLIAVFALLWIPEVNIVFFDAIHALLRGLGVEEFQRYCGYDLYRFWRGLFDEQDPGCEVG
;
A
#
# COMPACT_ATOMS: atom_id res chain seq x y z
N MET A 1 19.84 7.25 -31.07
CA MET A 1 20.05 8.40 -30.20
C MET A 1 19.77 7.99 -28.76
N THR A 2 20.83 7.88 -27.98
CA THR A 2 20.87 7.44 -26.57
C THR A 2 20.55 8.62 -25.67
N THR A 3 19.30 8.76 -25.20
CA THR A 3 18.98 9.67 -24.10
C THR A 3 19.35 8.97 -22.79
N ALA A 4 20.58 9.21 -22.34
CA ALA A 4 20.96 8.96 -20.97
C ALA A 4 19.98 9.72 -20.05
N ALA A 5 19.42 9.02 -19.05
CA ALA A 5 18.54 9.61 -18.05
C ALA A 5 19.18 10.90 -17.50
N THR A 6 18.51 12.03 -17.68
CA THR A 6 19.07 13.33 -17.32
C THR A 6 19.03 13.50 -15.80
N ARG A 7 19.91 14.35 -15.25
CA ARG A 7 20.03 14.61 -13.80
C ARG A 7 18.71 15.06 -13.12
N GLY A 8 17.70 15.44 -13.91
CA GLY A 8 16.34 15.77 -13.46
C GLY A 8 15.47 14.56 -13.09
N ASP A 9 15.74 13.37 -13.67
CA ASP A 9 14.97 12.14 -13.45
C ASP A 9 15.23 11.48 -12.07
N ARG A 10 16.13 12.06 -11.27
CA ARG A 10 16.52 11.57 -9.93
C ARG A 10 16.06 12.48 -8.78
N ARG A 11 15.34 13.56 -9.07
CA ARG A 11 14.89 14.48 -8.02
C ARG A 11 13.58 13.96 -7.41
N ILE A 12 13.57 13.84 -6.08
CA ILE A 12 12.35 13.55 -5.32
C ILE A 12 11.36 14.69 -5.58
N SER A 13 10.13 14.35 -5.93
CA SER A 13 9.07 15.32 -6.19
C SER A 13 8.80 16.16 -4.94
N PRO A 14 8.66 17.50 -5.06
CA PRO A 14 8.19 18.35 -3.97
C PRO A 14 6.85 17.89 -3.40
N VAL A 15 5.98 17.28 -4.22
CA VAL A 15 4.70 16.72 -3.78
C VAL A 15 4.92 15.56 -2.81
N PHE A 16 5.86 14.66 -3.11
CA PHE A 16 6.19 13.55 -2.21
C PHE A 16 6.78 14.06 -0.89
N LEU A 17 7.69 15.03 -0.96
CA LEU A 17 8.27 15.66 0.24
C LEU A 17 7.18 16.33 1.09
N GLY A 18 6.21 17.00 0.46
CA GLY A 18 5.05 17.57 1.13
C GLY A 18 4.22 16.51 1.85
N ILE A 19 3.89 15.41 1.18
CA ILE A 19 3.13 14.30 1.78
C ILE A 19 3.90 13.66 2.93
N ALA A 20 5.20 13.41 2.75
CA ALA A 20 6.06 12.86 3.81
C ALA A 20 6.16 13.80 5.01
N ALA A 21 6.28 15.12 4.77
CA ALA A 21 6.29 16.11 5.83
C ALA A 21 4.96 16.16 6.59
N VAL A 22 3.82 16.17 5.89
CA VAL A 22 2.49 16.10 6.51
C VAL A 22 2.33 14.82 7.33
N THR A 23 2.78 13.69 6.80
CA THR A 23 2.75 12.39 7.50
C THR A 23 3.57 12.45 8.79
N ALA A 24 4.79 13.00 8.74
CA ALA A 24 5.66 13.10 9.90
C ALA A 24 5.10 14.05 10.98
N VAL A 25 4.57 15.21 10.56
CA VAL A 25 3.93 16.17 11.47
C VAL A 25 2.67 15.57 12.10
N ALA A 26 1.85 14.87 11.32
CA ALA A 26 0.66 14.19 11.83
C ALA A 26 1.04 13.08 12.82
N GLY A 27 2.04 12.25 12.51
CA GLY A 27 2.55 11.23 13.43
C GLY A 27 3.08 11.82 14.73
N TRP A 28 3.83 12.94 14.66
CA TRP A 28 4.29 13.68 15.84
C TRP A 28 3.12 14.25 16.65
N ALA A 29 2.08 14.77 16.00
CA ALA A 29 0.90 15.30 16.68
C ALA A 29 0.11 14.19 17.41
N VAL A 30 -0.02 13.00 16.80
CA VAL A 30 -0.61 11.81 17.44
C VAL A 30 0.26 11.34 18.61
N TRP A 31 1.59 11.38 18.47
CA TRP A 31 2.51 10.95 19.52
C TRP A 31 2.52 11.90 20.73
N THR A 32 2.47 13.21 20.50
CA THR A 32 2.54 14.20 21.58
C THR A 32 1.19 14.52 22.20
N GLY A 33 0.09 14.08 21.59
CA GLY A 33 -1.26 14.52 21.96
C GLY A 33 -1.49 16.01 21.67
N PHE A 34 -0.70 16.61 20.77
CA PHE A 34 -0.75 18.05 20.48
C PHE A 34 -2.03 18.47 19.74
N ALA A 35 -2.64 17.56 18.99
CA ALA A 35 -3.84 17.87 18.22
C ALA A 35 -5.11 17.72 19.06
N ASP A 36 -5.85 18.82 19.23
CA ASP A 36 -7.20 18.81 19.82
C ASP A 36 -8.13 17.82 19.08
N ALA A 37 -7.91 17.64 17.78
CA ALA A 37 -8.60 16.65 16.94
C ALA A 37 -7.69 15.44 16.65
N THR A 38 -7.48 14.57 17.65
CA THR A 38 -6.63 13.36 17.52
C THR A 38 -7.02 12.50 16.30
N GLY A 39 -8.32 12.29 16.06
CA GLY A 39 -8.78 11.50 14.91
C GLY A 39 -8.37 12.08 13.55
N PHE A 40 -8.36 13.41 13.39
CA PHE A 40 -7.90 14.04 12.15
C PHE A 40 -6.39 13.85 11.94
N ALA A 41 -5.60 13.95 13.03
CA ALA A 41 -4.17 13.67 12.96
C ALA A 41 -3.89 12.19 12.62
N VAL A 42 -4.65 11.25 13.19
CA VAL A 42 -4.58 9.81 12.83
C VAL A 42 -4.92 9.61 11.36
N PHE A 43 -5.99 10.23 10.85
CA PHE A 43 -6.37 10.16 9.44
C PHE A 43 -5.23 10.62 8.51
N LEU A 44 -4.64 11.78 8.79
CA LEU A 44 -3.53 12.31 7.99
C LEU A 44 -2.29 11.43 8.06
N PHE A 45 -1.94 10.92 9.24
CA PHE A 45 -0.80 10.03 9.43
C PHE A 45 -0.97 8.73 8.66
N VAL A 46 -2.09 8.03 8.85
CA VAL A 46 -2.33 6.72 8.20
C VAL A 46 -2.44 6.87 6.69
N THR A 47 -3.21 7.84 6.20
CA THR A 47 -3.38 8.07 4.75
C THR A 47 -2.05 8.48 4.11
N GLY A 48 -1.32 9.40 4.74
CA GLY A 48 -0.03 9.86 4.26
C GLY A 48 1.01 8.75 4.21
N ALA A 49 1.13 7.95 5.28
CA ALA A 49 2.03 6.81 5.35
C ALA A 49 1.69 5.73 4.30
N TRP A 50 0.39 5.50 4.05
CA TRP A 50 -0.06 4.60 2.99
C TRP A 50 0.30 5.11 1.59
N ILE A 51 0.10 6.40 1.30
CA ILE A 51 0.52 7.01 0.02
C ILE A 51 2.04 6.93 -0.15
N VAL A 52 2.80 7.15 0.91
CA VAL A 52 4.27 7.01 0.90
C VAL A 52 4.65 5.57 0.55
N SER A 53 4.05 4.56 1.18
CA SER A 53 4.37 3.16 0.86
C SER A 53 4.06 2.81 -0.59
N LEU A 54 2.94 3.30 -1.14
CA LEU A 54 2.61 3.11 -2.55
C LEU A 54 3.62 3.80 -3.49
N CYS A 55 4.07 5.01 -3.16
CA CYS A 55 5.09 5.67 -3.96
C CYS A 55 6.41 4.88 -3.95
N LEU A 56 6.78 4.32 -2.80
CA LEU A 56 7.96 3.47 -2.67
C LEU A 56 7.81 2.15 -3.45
N HIS A 57 6.62 1.55 -3.44
CA HIS A 57 6.27 0.36 -4.23
C HIS A 57 6.51 0.59 -5.71
N GLU A 58 5.95 1.68 -6.27
CA GLU A 58 6.13 2.01 -7.69
C GLU A 58 7.57 2.40 -8.03
N TYR A 59 8.23 3.11 -7.11
CA TYR A 59 9.64 3.39 -7.23
C TYR A 59 10.49 2.12 -7.26
N ALA A 60 10.14 1.10 -6.48
CA ALA A 60 10.88 -0.16 -6.43
C ALA A 60 10.77 -0.94 -7.75
N HIS A 61 9.57 -1.00 -8.35
CA HIS A 61 9.37 -1.51 -9.71
C HIS A 61 10.26 -0.75 -10.71
N ALA A 62 10.19 0.57 -10.69
CA ALA A 62 10.91 1.42 -11.61
C ALA A 62 12.44 1.28 -11.46
N ARG A 63 12.93 1.25 -10.22
CA ARG A 63 14.35 1.12 -9.89
C ARG A 63 14.91 -0.23 -10.32
N THR A 64 14.15 -1.30 -10.10
CA THR A 64 14.54 -2.66 -10.48
C THR A 64 14.55 -2.84 -11.99
N ALA A 65 13.59 -2.23 -12.69
CA ALA A 65 13.55 -2.22 -14.15
C ALA A 65 14.74 -1.45 -14.76
N LEU A 66 15.10 -0.30 -14.18
CA LEU A 66 16.29 0.46 -14.58
C LEU A 66 17.58 -0.36 -14.40
N HIS A 67 17.75 -1.03 -13.26
CA HIS A 67 18.90 -1.93 -13.03
C HIS A 67 18.90 -3.15 -13.96
N SER A 68 17.72 -3.59 -14.40
CA SER A 68 17.56 -4.71 -15.33
C SER A 68 17.84 -4.35 -16.80
N GLY A 69 18.06 -3.06 -17.10
CA GLY A 69 18.41 -2.55 -18.43
C GLY A 69 17.28 -1.78 -19.14
N ASP A 70 16.12 -1.58 -18.51
CA ASP A 70 15.03 -0.80 -19.11
C ASP A 70 15.22 0.70 -18.85
N LEU A 71 15.80 1.37 -19.84
CA LEU A 71 16.01 2.82 -19.82
C LEU A 71 14.71 3.62 -20.06
N SER A 72 13.60 2.98 -20.48
CA SER A 72 12.31 3.67 -20.72
C SER A 72 11.66 4.17 -19.44
N VAL A 73 12.00 3.55 -18.30
CA VAL A 73 11.43 3.83 -16.99
C VAL A 73 11.84 5.21 -16.46
N GLY A 74 13.06 5.67 -16.81
CA GLY A 74 13.50 7.02 -16.48
C GLY A 74 12.63 8.10 -17.11
N ALA A 75 12.16 7.86 -18.35
CA ALA A 75 11.34 8.81 -19.10
C ALA A 75 9.88 8.90 -18.62
N LYS A 76 9.38 7.88 -17.90
CA LYS A 76 7.99 7.82 -17.41
C LYS A 76 7.76 8.56 -16.10
N GLY A 77 8.79 9.11 -15.47
CA GLY A 77 8.65 9.93 -14.26
C GLY A 77 8.39 9.17 -12.95
N TYR A 78 8.29 7.83 -13.00
CA TYR A 78 8.12 6.96 -11.80
C TYR A 78 9.28 7.07 -10.81
N LEU A 79 10.48 7.43 -11.26
CA LEU A 79 11.64 7.65 -10.40
C LEU A 79 11.55 8.93 -9.54
N THR A 80 10.54 9.77 -9.75
CA THR A 80 10.37 11.04 -9.01
C THR A 80 9.47 10.92 -7.78
N LEU A 81 8.95 9.73 -7.48
CA LEU A 81 8.04 9.47 -6.35
C LEU A 81 6.75 10.33 -6.38
N ASN A 82 6.34 10.85 -7.54
CA ASN A 82 5.19 11.73 -7.63
C ASN A 82 3.88 10.94 -7.81
N PRO A 83 2.97 10.90 -6.82
CA PRO A 83 1.70 10.16 -6.93
C PRO A 83 0.80 10.65 -8.06
N LEU A 84 0.92 11.93 -8.46
CA LEU A 84 0.13 12.53 -9.53
C LEU A 84 0.56 12.11 -10.93
N LYS A 85 1.74 11.48 -11.06
CA LYS A 85 2.27 11.01 -12.35
C LYS A 85 2.00 9.54 -12.62
N TYR A 86 1.38 8.82 -11.68
CA TYR A 86 1.08 7.41 -11.85
C TYR A 86 -0.13 7.22 -12.77
N THR A 87 0.05 6.45 -13.85
CA THR A 87 -0.92 6.33 -14.96
C THR A 87 -2.31 5.85 -14.55
N HIS A 88 -2.43 5.17 -13.40
CA HIS A 88 -3.70 4.66 -12.89
C HIS A 88 -4.00 5.14 -11.46
N ALA A 89 -3.57 6.34 -11.06
CA ALA A 89 -3.82 6.90 -9.73
C ALA A 89 -5.29 6.78 -9.25
N LEU A 90 -6.28 6.79 -10.16
CA LEU A 90 -7.68 6.60 -9.82
C LEU A 90 -8.01 5.16 -9.35
N LEU A 91 -7.50 4.13 -10.04
CA LEU A 91 -7.68 2.73 -9.64
C LEU A 91 -6.67 2.32 -8.56
N SER A 92 -5.52 2.99 -8.51
CA SER A 92 -4.40 2.65 -7.64
C SER A 92 -4.37 3.38 -6.29
N ILE A 93 -5.01 4.54 -6.20
CA ILE A 93 -4.98 5.40 -5.02
C ILE A 93 -6.40 5.68 -4.58
N VAL A 94 -7.23 6.19 -5.49
CA VAL A 94 -8.55 6.72 -5.15
C VAL A 94 -9.50 5.60 -4.72
N LEU A 95 -9.55 4.47 -5.44
CA LEU A 95 -10.47 3.38 -5.11
C LEU A 95 -10.12 2.71 -3.75
N PRO A 96 -8.88 2.27 -3.48
CA PRO A 96 -8.44 1.84 -2.15
C PRO A 96 -8.81 2.79 -1.00
N VAL A 97 -8.52 4.08 -1.16
CA VAL A 97 -8.76 5.10 -0.13
C VAL A 97 -10.25 5.31 0.09
N LEU A 98 -11.05 5.34 -0.97
CA LEU A 98 -12.51 5.44 -0.87
C LEU A 98 -13.11 4.23 -0.13
N PHE A 99 -12.62 3.01 -0.35
CA PHE A 99 -13.10 1.82 0.35
C PHE A 99 -12.68 1.78 1.84
N VAL A 100 -11.48 2.27 2.15
CA VAL A 100 -11.05 2.47 3.55
C VAL A 100 -11.96 3.50 4.25
N ILE A 101 -12.31 4.58 3.56
CA ILE A 101 -13.20 5.65 4.05
C ILE A 101 -14.67 5.17 4.17
N MET A 102 -15.16 4.33 3.26
CA MET A 102 -16.58 3.97 3.17
C MET A 102 -17.05 2.86 4.12
N GLY A 103 -16.19 2.09 4.78
CA GLY A 103 -16.71 1.12 5.77
C GLY A 103 -15.95 -0.16 6.07
N GLY A 104 -14.65 -0.28 5.75
CA GLY A 104 -13.81 -1.27 6.45
C GLY A 104 -13.11 -2.30 5.59
N ILE A 105 -12.73 -1.95 4.37
CA ILE A 105 -12.02 -2.89 3.49
C ILE A 105 -10.81 -2.14 2.91
N GLY A 106 -9.65 -2.30 3.55
CA GLY A 106 -8.38 -1.85 2.98
C GLY A 106 -8.03 -2.72 1.78
N LEU A 107 -7.84 -2.15 0.60
CA LEU A 107 -7.47 -2.87 -0.63
C LEU A 107 -6.32 -2.15 -1.34
N PRO A 108 -5.60 -2.80 -2.27
CA PRO A 108 -4.38 -2.28 -2.85
C PRO A 108 -4.68 -1.53 -4.12
N GLY A 109 -3.75 -0.67 -4.48
CA GLY A 109 -3.80 0.01 -5.75
C GLY A 109 -3.61 -0.90 -6.96
N GLY A 110 -4.31 -0.59 -8.05
CA GLY A 110 -4.07 -1.15 -9.38
C GLY A 110 -2.63 -1.03 -9.88
N ALA A 111 -2.24 -1.97 -10.74
CA ALA A 111 -0.89 -2.14 -11.22
C ALA A 111 -0.42 -1.07 -12.22
N VAL A 112 0.91 -0.85 -12.25
CA VAL A 112 1.59 0.00 -13.22
C VAL A 112 1.99 -0.78 -14.48
N TYR A 113 1.73 -0.18 -15.64
CA TYR A 113 2.13 -0.73 -16.95
C TYR A 113 3.62 -0.48 -17.23
N ILE A 114 4.42 -1.54 -17.08
CA ILE A 114 5.84 -1.59 -17.48
C ILE A 114 5.95 -2.14 -18.90
N GLU A 115 6.76 -1.51 -19.76
CA GLU A 115 7.02 -1.97 -21.12
C GLU A 115 8.04 -3.12 -21.11
N ARG A 116 7.54 -4.34 -20.89
CA ARG A 116 8.32 -5.58 -20.77
C ARG A 116 9.09 -5.99 -22.05
N GLY A 117 8.89 -5.29 -23.16
CA GLY A 117 9.50 -5.62 -24.46
C GLY A 117 11.03 -5.46 -24.55
N ARG A 118 11.68 -4.79 -23.58
CA ARG A 118 13.12 -4.49 -23.62
C ARG A 118 13.99 -5.23 -22.60
N ILE A 119 13.40 -6.06 -21.74
CA ILE A 119 14.14 -6.78 -20.69
C ILE A 119 14.39 -8.22 -21.12
N HIS A 120 15.66 -8.59 -21.23
CA HIS A 120 16.06 -9.96 -21.57
C HIS A 120 16.16 -10.83 -20.32
N GLY A 121 15.32 -11.88 -20.23
CA GLY A 121 15.41 -12.94 -19.22
C GLY A 121 14.21 -13.04 -18.28
N ARG A 122 13.65 -14.25 -18.16
CA ARG A 122 12.44 -14.55 -17.36
C ARG A 122 12.58 -14.12 -15.89
N TRP A 123 13.75 -14.32 -15.31
CA TRP A 123 14.08 -13.93 -13.95
C TRP A 123 14.05 -12.43 -13.70
N LYS A 124 14.54 -11.62 -14.65
CA LYS A 124 14.53 -10.16 -14.51
C LYS A 124 13.10 -9.62 -14.53
N HIS A 125 12.25 -10.16 -15.40
CA HIS A 125 10.82 -9.83 -15.40
C HIS A 125 10.15 -10.16 -14.07
N SER A 126 10.37 -11.37 -13.55
CA SER A 126 9.81 -11.77 -12.26
C SER A 126 10.31 -10.88 -11.12
N LEU A 127 11.59 -10.52 -11.11
CA LEU A 127 12.18 -9.66 -10.07
C LEU A 127 11.61 -8.23 -10.12
N ILE A 128 11.42 -7.68 -11.33
CA ILE A 128 10.78 -6.38 -11.49
C ILE A 128 9.38 -6.41 -10.92
N SER A 129 8.56 -7.41 -11.26
CA SER A 129 7.22 -7.55 -10.71
C SER A 129 7.19 -7.92 -9.22
N ALA A 130 8.24 -8.52 -8.67
CA ALA A 130 8.33 -8.77 -7.23
C ALA A 130 8.73 -7.53 -6.42
N ALA A 131 9.41 -6.55 -7.02
CA ALA A 131 9.99 -5.43 -6.31
C ALA A 131 8.97 -4.57 -5.53
N GLY A 132 7.83 -4.28 -6.12
CA GLY A 132 6.74 -3.58 -5.45
C GLY A 132 6.16 -4.37 -4.28
N PRO A 133 5.64 -5.60 -4.49
CA PRO A 133 5.14 -6.46 -3.42
C PRO A 133 6.14 -6.65 -2.27
N LEU A 134 7.43 -6.85 -2.57
CA LEU A 134 8.48 -6.94 -1.55
C LEU A 134 8.65 -5.64 -0.76
N THR A 135 8.44 -4.48 -1.38
CA THR A 135 8.45 -3.18 -0.69
C THR A 135 7.26 -3.06 0.25
N ASN A 136 6.07 -3.51 -0.17
CA ASN A 136 4.90 -3.56 0.72
C ASN A 136 5.13 -4.51 1.91
N VAL A 137 5.71 -5.69 1.66
CA VAL A 137 6.08 -6.64 2.72
C VAL A 137 7.07 -6.00 3.69
N ALA A 138 8.12 -5.33 3.20
CA ALA A 138 9.08 -4.63 4.05
C ALA A 138 8.40 -3.54 4.90
N PHE A 139 7.49 -2.76 4.31
CA PHE A 139 6.74 -1.74 5.02
C PHE A 139 5.79 -2.34 6.07
N ALA A 140 5.11 -3.44 5.75
CA ALA A 140 4.27 -4.19 6.69
C ALA A 140 5.08 -4.75 7.86
N ILE A 141 6.30 -5.23 7.62
CA ILE A 141 7.22 -5.67 8.67
C ILE A 141 7.61 -4.48 9.56
N ILE A 142 7.94 -3.33 8.98
CA ILE A 142 8.29 -2.12 9.74
C ILE A 142 7.11 -1.67 10.62
N CYS A 143 5.88 -1.71 10.11
CA CYS A 143 4.69 -1.33 10.87
C CYS A 143 4.33 -2.35 11.97
N THR A 144 4.58 -3.64 11.77
CA THR A 144 4.29 -4.69 12.76
C THR A 144 5.43 -4.91 13.75
N ALA A 145 6.68 -4.55 13.40
CA ALA A 145 7.87 -4.74 14.22
C ALA A 145 7.71 -4.29 15.68
N PRO A 146 7.16 -3.11 15.98
CA PRO A 146 7.02 -2.67 17.37
C PRO A 146 6.16 -3.60 18.23
N PHE A 147 5.17 -4.29 17.64
CA PHE A 147 4.22 -5.15 18.36
C PHE A 147 4.85 -6.47 18.79
N TRP A 148 5.55 -7.17 17.89
CA TRP A 148 6.16 -8.47 18.22
C TRP A 148 7.57 -8.35 18.83
N LEU A 149 8.20 -7.18 18.76
CA LEU A 149 9.44 -6.88 19.49
C LEU A 149 9.21 -6.34 20.91
N ASP A 150 7.95 -6.20 21.34
CA ASP A 150 7.58 -5.62 22.63
C ASP A 150 8.16 -4.20 22.83
N ALA A 151 8.19 -3.41 21.75
CA ALA A 151 8.80 -2.08 21.71
C ALA A 151 7.74 -0.95 21.78
N LEU A 152 6.57 -1.25 22.37
CA LEU A 152 5.46 -0.31 22.53
C LEU A 152 5.39 0.31 23.93
N ASP A 153 6.27 -0.09 24.85
CA ASP A 153 6.38 0.50 26.17
C ASP A 153 6.67 2.01 26.09
N GLY A 154 5.82 2.81 26.75
CA GLY A 154 5.91 4.27 26.71
C GLY A 154 5.40 4.93 25.43
N VAL A 155 4.88 4.16 24.46
CA VAL A 155 4.23 4.70 23.26
C VAL A 155 2.79 5.12 23.60
N PRO A 156 2.36 6.34 23.26
CA PRO A 156 0.97 6.78 23.47
C PRO A 156 -0.05 5.86 22.79
N ARG A 157 -1.15 5.53 23.47
CA ARG A 157 -2.19 4.62 22.95
C ARG A 157 -2.73 5.04 21.58
N ALA A 158 -2.95 6.33 21.37
CA ALA A 158 -3.40 6.89 20.09
C ALA A 158 -2.47 6.48 18.93
N PHE A 159 -1.16 6.55 19.17
CA PHE A 159 -0.16 6.19 18.17
C PHE A 159 -0.11 4.69 17.96
N GLN A 160 -0.21 3.89 19.02
CA GLN A 160 -0.29 2.42 18.90
C GLN A 160 -1.48 1.99 18.05
N TYR A 161 -2.65 2.57 18.28
CA TYR A 161 -3.87 2.29 17.52
C TYR A 161 -3.72 2.70 16.05
N ALA A 162 -3.22 3.91 15.79
CA ALA A 162 -2.95 4.38 14.43
C ALA A 162 -1.95 3.47 13.69
N LEU A 163 -0.89 3.05 14.37
CA LEU A 163 0.12 2.15 13.83
C LEU A 163 -0.46 0.74 13.56
N ALA A 164 -1.29 0.21 14.46
CA ALA A 164 -1.94 -1.09 14.31
C ALA A 164 -2.86 -1.10 13.09
N PHE A 165 -3.64 -0.04 12.90
CA PHE A 165 -4.50 0.10 11.72
C PHE A 165 -3.68 0.27 10.43
N LEU A 166 -2.62 1.09 10.44
CA LEU A 166 -1.69 1.19 9.31
C LEU A 166 -1.06 -0.17 8.98
N ALA A 167 -0.63 -0.93 9.98
CA ALA A 167 -0.07 -2.27 9.80
C ALA A 167 -1.06 -3.21 9.11
N MET A 168 -2.35 -3.18 9.51
CA MET A 168 -3.40 -3.93 8.84
C MET A 168 -3.53 -3.56 7.36
N LEU A 169 -3.53 -2.26 7.02
CA LEU A 169 -3.57 -1.80 5.63
C LEU A 169 -2.36 -2.29 4.82
N GLN A 170 -1.15 -2.21 5.39
CA GLN A 170 0.08 -2.61 4.72
C GLN A 170 0.18 -4.12 4.50
N VAL A 171 -0.22 -4.92 5.50
CA VAL A 171 -0.32 -6.39 5.37
C VAL A 171 -1.32 -6.75 4.27
N THR A 172 -2.48 -6.10 4.26
CA THR A 172 -3.51 -6.35 3.24
C THR A 172 -3.00 -5.99 1.84
N ALA A 173 -2.36 -4.83 1.69
CA ALA A 173 -1.75 -4.40 0.44
C ALA A 173 -0.60 -5.33 -0.01
N ALA A 174 0.18 -5.88 0.92
CA ALA A 174 1.23 -6.84 0.61
C ALA A 174 0.67 -8.17 0.10
N ILE A 175 -0.35 -8.72 0.78
CA ILE A 175 -0.98 -10.00 0.40
C ILE A 175 -1.61 -9.89 -0.98
N LEU A 176 -2.44 -8.88 -1.20
CA LEU A 176 -3.18 -8.76 -2.45
C LEU A 176 -2.25 -8.45 -3.64
N ASN A 177 -1.24 -7.60 -3.49
CA ASN A 177 -0.25 -7.38 -4.55
C ASN A 177 0.63 -8.62 -4.81
N SER A 178 0.67 -9.58 -3.89
CA SER A 178 1.35 -10.86 -4.08
C SER A 178 0.46 -11.93 -4.73
N LEU A 179 -0.84 -11.68 -4.90
CA LEU A 179 -1.75 -12.66 -5.49
C LEU A 179 -1.42 -12.88 -6.98
N PRO A 180 -1.42 -14.13 -7.45
CA PRO A 180 -1.15 -14.47 -8.86
C PRO A 180 -2.37 -14.20 -9.76
N ILE A 181 -3.01 -13.05 -9.61
CA ILE A 181 -4.19 -12.65 -10.39
C ILE A 181 -3.76 -11.74 -11.55
N PRO A 182 -4.16 -12.04 -12.80
CA PRO A 182 -3.81 -11.23 -13.96
C PRO A 182 -4.13 -9.76 -13.73
N GLY A 183 -3.20 -8.85 -13.95
CA GLY A 183 -3.40 -7.42 -13.65
C GLY A 183 -2.90 -6.97 -12.28
N LEU A 184 -2.45 -7.89 -11.42
CA LEU A 184 -1.69 -7.59 -10.20
C LEU A 184 -0.23 -7.99 -10.35
N ASP A 185 0.63 -7.48 -9.48
CA ASP A 185 2.07 -7.69 -9.55
C ASP A 185 2.49 -9.14 -9.31
N GLY A 186 1.79 -9.86 -8.42
CA GLY A 186 2.00 -11.28 -8.17
C GLY A 186 1.84 -12.15 -9.42
N TYR A 187 0.92 -11.80 -10.32
CA TYR A 187 0.84 -12.46 -11.63
C TYR A 187 2.06 -12.14 -12.49
N GLY A 188 2.55 -10.90 -12.47
CA GLY A 188 3.78 -10.51 -13.17
C GLY A 188 5.02 -11.30 -12.73
N VAL A 189 5.05 -11.80 -11.48
CA VAL A 189 6.11 -12.70 -11.01
C VAL A 189 6.07 -14.05 -11.74
N ILE A 190 4.88 -14.64 -11.91
CA ILE A 190 4.72 -15.97 -12.52
C ILE A 190 4.55 -15.91 -14.04
N GLU A 191 4.10 -14.80 -14.60
CA GLU A 191 3.79 -14.65 -16.02
C GLU A 191 4.96 -15.06 -16.94
N PRO A 192 6.22 -14.65 -16.69
CA PRO A 192 7.36 -15.06 -17.49
C PRO A 192 7.59 -16.58 -17.49
N TRP A 193 6.99 -17.32 -16.55
CA TRP A 193 7.08 -18.78 -16.41
C TRP A 193 5.99 -19.52 -17.18
N LEU A 194 4.87 -18.86 -17.49
CA LEU A 194 3.75 -19.42 -18.23
C LEU A 194 4.08 -19.63 -19.71
N SER A 195 3.37 -20.57 -20.35
CA SER A 195 3.47 -20.80 -21.79
C SER A 195 2.87 -19.63 -22.59
N TYR A 196 3.34 -19.45 -23.82
CA TYR A 196 2.84 -18.38 -24.70
C TYR A 196 1.32 -18.45 -24.92
N LYS A 197 0.76 -19.67 -25.02
CA LYS A 197 -0.69 -19.88 -25.17
C LYS A 197 -1.47 -19.30 -23.98
N VAL A 198 -1.01 -19.59 -22.75
CA VAL A 198 -1.68 -19.09 -21.53
C VAL A 198 -1.59 -17.57 -21.45
N ARG A 199 -0.41 -16.98 -21.70
CA ARG A 199 -0.26 -15.51 -21.66
C ARG A 199 -1.21 -14.81 -22.62
N ARG A 200 -1.29 -15.29 -23.87
CA ARG A 200 -2.17 -14.70 -24.90
C ARG A 200 -3.65 -14.82 -24.56
N GLN A 201 -4.06 -15.87 -23.83
CA GLN A 201 -5.44 -16.03 -23.36
C GLN A 201 -5.77 -15.11 -22.18
N VAL A 202 -4.78 -14.83 -21.34
CA VAL A 202 -4.95 -14.07 -20.10
C VAL A 202 -4.75 -12.56 -20.31
N GLU A 203 -3.97 -12.15 -21.30
CA GLU A 203 -3.68 -10.74 -21.64
C GLU A 203 -4.93 -9.84 -21.74
N PRO A 204 -6.04 -10.26 -22.39
CA PRO A 204 -7.27 -9.45 -22.44
C PRO A 204 -7.97 -9.28 -21.07
N ILE A 205 -7.70 -10.19 -20.13
CA ILE A 205 -8.32 -10.21 -18.80
C ILE A 205 -7.54 -9.33 -17.82
N ALA A 206 -6.25 -9.10 -18.05
CA ALA A 206 -5.37 -8.37 -17.13
C ALA A 206 -5.91 -6.98 -16.70
N PRO A 207 -6.50 -6.14 -17.56
CA PRO A 207 -7.07 -4.86 -17.13
C PRO A 207 -8.26 -5.00 -16.16
N PHE A 208 -8.97 -6.14 -16.21
CA PHE A 208 -10.10 -6.44 -15.33
C PHE A 208 -9.69 -7.14 -14.03
N GLY A 209 -8.40 -7.48 -13.86
CA GLY A 209 -7.88 -8.18 -12.70
C GLY A 209 -8.25 -7.57 -11.36
N LEU A 210 -7.97 -6.27 -11.24
CA LEU A 210 -8.27 -5.52 -10.03
C LEU A 210 -9.79 -5.51 -9.75
N ILE A 211 -10.61 -5.30 -10.79
CA ILE A 211 -12.08 -5.34 -10.69
C ILE A 211 -12.55 -6.74 -10.28
N ALA A 212 -11.93 -7.80 -10.79
CA ALA A 212 -12.26 -9.17 -10.41
C ALA A 212 -11.95 -9.46 -8.94
N VAL A 213 -10.85 -8.92 -8.40
CA VAL A 213 -10.55 -8.99 -6.95
C VAL A 213 -11.61 -8.26 -6.14
N PHE A 214 -12.03 -7.06 -6.56
CA PHE A 214 -13.12 -6.34 -5.90
C PHE A 214 -14.43 -7.13 -5.92
N ALA A 215 -14.82 -7.67 -7.08
CA ALA A 215 -16.03 -8.46 -7.22
C ALA A 215 -15.99 -9.72 -6.35
N LEU A 216 -14.81 -10.36 -6.25
CA LEU A 216 -14.61 -11.54 -5.42
C LEU A 216 -14.72 -11.20 -3.92
N LEU A 217 -14.13 -10.10 -3.47
CA LEU A 217 -14.19 -9.65 -2.07
C LEU A 217 -15.54 -9.02 -1.68
N TRP A 218 -16.42 -8.78 -2.65
CA TRP A 218 -17.81 -8.41 -2.40
C TRP A 218 -18.66 -9.60 -1.93
N ILE A 219 -18.22 -10.83 -2.24
CA ILE A 219 -18.87 -12.05 -1.77
C ILE A 219 -18.58 -12.17 -0.26
N PRO A 220 -19.60 -12.16 0.61
CA PRO A 220 -19.41 -12.12 2.07
C PRO A 220 -18.54 -13.25 2.60
N GLU A 221 -18.72 -14.46 2.09
CA GLU A 221 -17.98 -15.65 2.51
C GLU A 221 -16.49 -15.53 2.18
N VAL A 222 -16.18 -15.00 0.99
CA VAL A 222 -14.79 -14.79 0.57
C VAL A 222 -14.15 -13.65 1.37
N ASN A 223 -14.92 -12.59 1.62
CA ASN A 223 -14.50 -11.46 2.44
C ASN A 223 -14.10 -11.92 3.85
N ILE A 224 -14.97 -12.70 4.51
CA ILE A 224 -14.74 -13.23 5.86
C ILE A 224 -13.45 -14.06 5.87
N VAL A 225 -13.33 -15.04 4.98
CA VAL A 225 -12.14 -15.89 4.92
C VAL A 225 -10.85 -15.08 4.67
N PHE A 226 -10.93 -14.09 3.79
CA PHE A 226 -9.79 -13.24 3.45
C PHE A 226 -9.33 -12.39 4.65
N PHE A 227 -10.27 -11.71 5.33
CA PHE A 227 -9.93 -10.89 6.49
C PHE A 227 -9.59 -11.73 7.72
N ASP A 228 -10.18 -12.90 7.91
CA ASP A 228 -9.80 -13.84 8.96
C ASP A 228 -8.34 -14.28 8.81
N ALA A 229 -7.89 -14.54 7.58
CA ALA A 229 -6.49 -14.86 7.31
C ALA A 229 -5.56 -13.68 7.66
N ILE A 230 -5.95 -12.45 7.30
CA ILE A 230 -5.20 -11.23 7.66
C ILE A 230 -5.17 -11.04 9.17
N HIS A 231 -6.31 -11.20 9.84
CA HIS A 231 -6.44 -11.04 11.29
C HIS A 231 -5.65 -12.09 12.05
N ALA A 232 -5.64 -13.34 11.58
CA ALA A 232 -4.84 -14.41 12.14
C ALA A 232 -3.34 -14.12 12.01
N LEU A 233 -2.90 -13.62 10.85
CA LEU A 233 -1.51 -13.21 10.63
C LEU A 233 -1.11 -12.06 11.57
N LEU A 234 -1.93 -11.01 11.63
CA LEU A 234 -1.69 -9.84 12.48
C LEU A 234 -1.66 -10.20 13.96
N ARG A 235 -2.55 -11.08 14.42
CA ARG A 235 -2.55 -11.63 15.78
C ARG A 235 -1.25 -12.40 16.06
N GLY A 236 -0.78 -13.18 15.10
CA GLY A 236 0.52 -13.85 15.19
C GLY A 236 1.73 -12.90 15.26
N LEU A 237 1.58 -11.68 14.75
CA LEU A 237 2.56 -10.59 14.82
C LEU A 237 2.35 -9.66 16.02
N GLY A 238 1.51 -10.04 16.99
CA GLY A 238 1.25 -9.26 18.20
C GLY A 238 0.32 -8.05 18.01
N VAL A 239 -0.27 -7.88 16.82
CA VAL A 239 -1.19 -6.77 16.54
C VAL A 239 -2.61 -7.18 16.92
N GLU A 240 -3.06 -6.75 18.09
CA GLU A 240 -4.35 -7.16 18.63
C GLU A 240 -5.53 -6.57 17.84
N GLU A 241 -6.67 -7.28 17.91
CA GLU A 241 -7.90 -6.86 17.24
C GLU A 241 -8.43 -5.53 17.76
N PHE A 242 -8.38 -5.35 19.08
CA PHE A 242 -8.80 -4.13 19.75
C PHE A 242 -8.00 -2.91 19.29
N GLN A 243 -6.67 -3.02 19.20
CA GLN A 243 -5.81 -1.92 18.73
C GLN A 243 -6.13 -1.52 17.28
N ARG A 244 -6.37 -2.50 16.41
CA ARG A 244 -6.75 -2.27 15.00
C ARG A 244 -8.12 -1.62 14.89
N TYR A 245 -9.08 -2.10 15.67
CA TYR A 245 -10.43 -1.54 15.74
C TYR A 245 -10.40 -0.07 16.19
N CYS A 246 -9.71 0.23 17.29
CA CYS A 246 -9.60 1.61 17.77
C CYS A 246 -8.85 2.52 16.80
N GLY A 247 -7.83 2.00 16.11
CA GLY A 247 -7.15 2.75 15.05
C GLY A 247 -8.07 3.07 13.88
N TYR A 248 -8.90 2.10 13.47
CA TYR A 248 -9.90 2.28 12.43
C TYR A 248 -11.00 3.27 12.83
N ASP A 249 -11.41 3.25 14.10
CA ASP A 249 -12.40 4.19 14.61
C ASP A 249 -11.86 5.63 14.65
N LEU A 250 -10.68 5.83 15.24
CA LEU A 250 -9.99 7.13 15.24
C LEU A 250 -9.73 7.66 13.83
N TYR A 251 -9.38 6.78 12.89
CA TYR A 251 -9.20 7.14 11.49
C TYR A 251 -10.48 7.72 10.86
N ARG A 252 -11.66 7.22 11.25
CA ARG A 252 -12.97 7.70 10.77
C ARG A 252 -13.54 8.79 11.68
N PHE A 253 -12.71 9.79 11.99
CA PHE A 253 -13.08 10.89 12.88
C PHE A 253 -14.40 11.61 12.50
N TRP A 254 -14.80 11.58 11.23
CA TRP A 254 -16.06 12.16 10.76
C TRP A 254 -17.31 11.39 11.17
N ARG A 255 -17.20 10.12 11.61
CA ARG A 255 -18.34 9.39 12.19
C ARG A 255 -18.68 9.89 13.58
N GLY A 256 -17.68 10.34 14.35
CA GLY A 256 -17.85 11.02 15.63
C GLY A 256 -18.60 12.37 15.54
N LEU A 257 -18.77 12.93 14.34
CA LEU A 257 -19.60 14.12 14.11
C LEU A 257 -21.11 13.80 14.13
N PHE A 258 -21.49 12.52 14.03
CA PHE A 258 -22.89 12.07 13.91
C PHE A 258 -23.27 10.94 14.89
N ASP A 259 -22.31 10.13 15.36
CA ASP A 259 -22.44 9.10 16.39
C ASP A 259 -21.49 9.40 17.56
N GLU A 260 -21.86 9.05 18.79
CA GLU A 260 -20.99 9.13 19.98
C GLU A 260 -19.79 8.19 19.81
N GLN A 261 -18.57 8.68 20.05
CA GLN A 261 -17.33 7.92 19.90
C GLN A 261 -17.32 6.74 20.90
N ASP A 262 -17.01 5.52 20.45
CA ASP A 262 -17.15 4.32 21.29
C ASP A 262 -16.24 4.45 22.54
N PRO A 263 -16.78 4.41 23.77
CA PRO A 263 -16.03 4.58 25.02
C PRO A 263 -14.94 3.50 25.21
N GLY A 264 -14.97 2.42 24.42
CA GLY A 264 -13.90 1.42 24.41
C GLY A 264 -12.54 1.98 23.97
N CYS A 265 -12.48 3.00 23.12
CA CYS A 265 -11.23 3.48 22.51
C CYS A 265 -10.66 4.74 23.17
N GLU A 266 -10.90 4.93 24.47
CA GLU A 266 -10.41 6.10 25.23
C GLU A 266 -8.89 6.24 25.15
N VAL A 267 -8.47 7.33 24.51
CA VAL A 267 -7.10 7.84 24.48
C VAL A 267 -6.89 8.75 25.69
N GLY A 268 -6.90 8.15 26.87
CA GLY A 268 -6.43 8.79 28.11
C GLY A 268 -4.91 8.81 28.20
#